data_AF-A0A3L7THH2-F1
#
_entry.id   AF-A0A3L7THH2-F1
#
_cell.length_a   1.000
_cell.length_b   1.000
_cell.length_c   1.000
_cell.angle_alpha   90.00
_cell.angle_beta   90.00
_cell.angle_gamma   90.00
#
_symmetry.space_group_name_H-M   'P 1'
#
loop_
_entity.id
_entity.type
_entity.pdbx_description
1 polymer ?
#
loop_
_entity_poly.entity_id
_entity_poly.type
_entity_poly.pdbx_seq_one_letter_code
_entity_poly.pdbx_strand_id
1 'polypeptide(L)'
;MNGMPMQKNETGCAPHGSTNEALARTAAPEFWRSLDEFSQNDEFKELMSREFSPGAQELAEGDDRRTFIKVMGASFALAGLAACRRWPESKLVPFAAAQTNRTAGVPVPYATMVETWGVAQPCVAKTFDGRPIKLDGNRLFAGAGASMPATQARVLELYDTDRSRAASRNQSPTTYADFTTWCATQRTTWQADGGKGLAILCDLS
;
A
#
# COMPACT_ATOMS: atom_id res chain seq x y z
N MET A 1 56.91 -25.33 8.32
CA MET A 1 56.36 -24.10 7.70
C MET A 1 56.84 -24.07 6.27
N ASN A 2 56.06 -24.63 5.33
CA ASN A 2 56.41 -24.64 3.92
C ASN A 2 55.84 -23.37 3.27
N GLY A 3 56.71 -22.43 2.90
CA GLY A 3 56.35 -21.25 2.13
C GLY A 3 56.42 -21.53 0.63
N MET A 4 55.30 -21.33 -0.07
CA MET A 4 55.22 -21.39 -1.54
C MET A 4 55.90 -20.17 -2.18
N PRO A 5 56.70 -20.34 -3.25
CA PRO A 5 57.03 -19.22 -4.13
C PRO A 5 56.01 -19.10 -5.28
N MET A 6 55.51 -17.88 -5.48
CA MET A 6 54.65 -17.46 -6.59
C MET A 6 55.40 -17.53 -7.94
N GLN A 7 54.75 -18.09 -8.96
CA GLN A 7 55.20 -18.04 -10.35
C GLN A 7 54.66 -16.78 -11.05
N LYS A 8 55.54 -16.13 -11.83
CA LYS A 8 55.30 -14.87 -12.55
C LYS A 8 54.41 -15.09 -13.77
N ASN A 9 53.50 -14.16 -14.02
CA ASN A 9 52.58 -14.13 -15.14
C ASN A 9 53.18 -13.33 -16.32
N GLU A 10 53.67 -14.02 -17.34
CA GLU A 10 54.07 -13.38 -18.58
C GLU A 10 52.85 -13.19 -19.49
N THR A 11 52.26 -12.00 -19.47
CA THR A 11 51.31 -11.55 -20.49
C THR A 11 52.09 -11.19 -21.76
N GLY A 12 52.20 -12.14 -22.67
CA GLY A 12 52.62 -11.91 -24.05
C GLY A 12 51.41 -11.90 -24.98
N CYS A 13 51.08 -10.74 -25.53
CA CYS A 13 50.10 -10.58 -26.60
C CYS A 13 50.79 -10.93 -27.93
N ALA A 14 50.26 -11.91 -28.69
CA ALA A 14 50.71 -12.24 -30.05
C ALA A 14 49.60 -11.88 -31.08
N PRO A 15 49.96 -11.38 -32.28
CA PRO A 15 49.03 -10.67 -33.16
C PRO A 15 48.29 -11.54 -34.19
N HIS A 16 47.04 -11.13 -34.42
CA HIS A 16 46.17 -11.27 -35.59
C HIS A 16 46.25 -12.51 -36.51
N GLY A 17 45.18 -13.31 -36.44
CA GLY A 17 44.69 -14.19 -37.51
C GLY A 17 43.15 -14.16 -37.53
N SER A 18 42.57 -14.08 -38.73
CA SER A 18 41.16 -13.86 -39.07
C SER A 18 40.11 -14.47 -38.12
N THR A 19 39.31 -13.60 -37.50
CA THR A 19 38.07 -13.92 -36.79
C THR A 19 37.02 -14.46 -37.76
N ASN A 20 36.85 -15.78 -37.78
CA ASN A 20 35.54 -16.43 -37.97
C ASN A 20 35.50 -17.91 -37.52
N GLU A 21 36.62 -18.53 -37.16
CA GLU A 21 36.61 -19.91 -36.63
C GLU A 21 36.46 -20.01 -35.09
N ALA A 22 36.62 -18.90 -34.35
CA ALA A 22 36.61 -18.93 -32.88
C ALA A 22 35.21 -18.84 -32.22
N LEU A 23 34.15 -18.56 -32.99
CA LEU A 23 32.77 -18.53 -32.48
C LEU A 23 32.12 -19.92 -32.35
N ALA A 24 32.79 -20.98 -32.81
CA ALA A 24 32.21 -22.32 -32.92
C ALA A 24 32.28 -23.19 -31.64
N ARG A 25 32.72 -22.65 -30.48
CA ARG A 25 33.03 -23.50 -29.30
C ARG A 25 32.27 -23.23 -28.01
N THR A 26 31.21 -22.43 -28.03
CA THR A 26 30.19 -22.46 -26.98
C THR A 26 28.86 -22.11 -27.61
N ALA A 27 28.18 -23.12 -28.16
CA ALA A 27 26.76 -23.00 -28.46
C ALA A 27 26.07 -22.68 -27.12
N ALA A 28 25.48 -21.49 -27.01
CA ALA A 28 24.59 -21.19 -25.91
C ALA A 28 23.50 -22.28 -25.88
N PRO A 29 23.04 -22.73 -24.69
CA PRO A 29 21.94 -23.68 -24.64
C PRO A 29 20.74 -23.06 -25.36
N GLU A 30 20.15 -23.82 -26.28
CA GLU A 30 18.97 -23.38 -26.99
C GLU A 30 17.78 -23.50 -26.02
N PHE A 31 17.33 -22.35 -25.51
CA PHE A 31 16.24 -22.28 -24.55
C PHE A 31 14.93 -22.04 -25.30
N TRP A 32 14.04 -23.03 -25.27
CA TRP A 32 12.69 -22.91 -25.84
C TRP A 32 11.77 -22.22 -24.84
N ARG A 33 10.93 -21.31 -25.32
CA ARG A 33 9.97 -20.54 -24.51
C ARG A 33 8.65 -21.29 -24.33
N SER A 34 8.34 -22.24 -25.20
CA SER A 34 7.17 -23.10 -25.12
C SER A 34 7.44 -24.51 -25.65
N LEU A 35 6.55 -25.46 -25.31
CA LEU A 35 6.62 -26.83 -25.84
C LEU A 35 6.41 -26.87 -27.36
N ASP A 36 5.61 -25.96 -27.89
CA ASP A 36 5.32 -25.84 -29.32
C ASP A 36 6.52 -25.32 -30.12
N GLU A 37 7.36 -24.48 -29.51
CA GLU A 37 8.63 -24.01 -30.09
C GLU A 37 9.66 -25.14 -30.20
N PHE A 38 9.66 -26.05 -29.22
CA PHE A 38 10.51 -27.24 -29.25
C PHE A 38 10.07 -28.26 -30.30
N SER A 39 8.76 -28.49 -30.43
CA SER A 39 8.22 -29.51 -31.34
C SER A 39 8.28 -29.11 -32.81
N GLN A 40 8.47 -27.82 -33.13
CA GLN A 40 8.54 -27.31 -34.51
C GLN A 40 7.34 -27.74 -35.37
N ASN A 41 6.17 -27.79 -34.74
CA ASN A 41 4.91 -28.16 -35.40
C ASN A 41 4.59 -27.16 -36.53
N ASP A 42 3.96 -27.62 -37.61
CA ASP A 42 3.67 -26.78 -38.77
C ASP A 42 2.68 -25.64 -38.44
N GLU A 43 1.74 -25.88 -37.52
CA GLU A 43 0.85 -24.83 -36.98
C GLU A 43 1.62 -23.74 -36.21
N PHE A 44 2.68 -24.12 -35.49
CA PHE A 44 3.52 -23.17 -34.76
C PHE A 44 4.33 -22.31 -35.73
N LYS A 45 4.83 -22.89 -36.83
CA LYS A 45 5.52 -22.13 -37.89
C LYS A 45 4.60 -21.15 -38.60
N GLU A 46 3.35 -21.56 -38.86
CA GLU A 46 2.34 -20.67 -39.45
C GLU A 46 1.97 -19.54 -38.48
N LEU A 47 1.80 -19.86 -37.18
CA LEU A 47 1.56 -18.87 -36.15
C LEU A 47 2.71 -17.86 -36.04
N MET A 48 3.96 -18.34 -36.04
CA MET A 48 5.19 -17.53 -36.03
C MET A 48 5.27 -16.62 -37.25
N SER A 49 4.90 -17.12 -38.44
CA SER A 49 4.86 -16.32 -39.67
C SER A 49 3.80 -15.22 -39.63
N ARG A 50 2.78 -15.35 -38.75
CA ARG A 50 1.66 -14.42 -38.59
C ARG A 50 1.71 -13.65 -37.27
N GLU A 51 2.81 -13.73 -36.50
CA GLU A 51 2.96 -13.04 -35.21
C GLU A 51 2.88 -11.51 -35.35
N PHE A 52 3.19 -11.00 -36.54
CA PHE A 52 3.05 -9.60 -36.87
C PHE A 52 1.90 -9.41 -37.87
N SER A 53 1.07 -8.38 -37.64
CA SER A 53 0.00 -8.01 -38.56
C SER A 53 0.54 -7.83 -39.99
N PRO A 54 -0.22 -8.20 -41.04
CA PRO A 54 0.16 -7.91 -42.42
C PRO A 54 0.52 -6.43 -42.57
N GLY A 55 1.73 -6.14 -43.08
CA GLY A 55 2.29 -4.78 -43.19
C GLY A 55 3.29 -4.38 -42.11
N ALA A 56 3.40 -5.10 -40.98
CA ALA A 56 4.40 -4.79 -39.95
C ALA A 56 5.82 -5.29 -40.31
N GLN A 57 5.93 -6.39 -41.07
CA GLN A 57 7.20 -6.87 -41.64
C GLN A 57 7.67 -6.00 -42.81
N GLU A 58 6.74 -5.50 -43.63
CA GLU A 58 7.01 -4.58 -44.75
C GLU A 58 7.60 -3.24 -44.27
N LEU A 59 7.22 -2.79 -43.06
CA LEU A 59 7.82 -1.61 -42.41
C LEU A 59 9.27 -1.83 -41.94
N ALA A 60 9.73 -3.09 -41.90
CA ALA A 60 11.06 -3.48 -41.41
C ALA A 60 12.04 -3.84 -42.55
N GLU A 61 11.55 -4.20 -43.73
CA GLU A 61 12.35 -4.64 -44.88
C GLU A 61 12.54 -3.50 -45.92
N GLY A 62 13.58 -2.67 -45.78
CA GLY A 62 13.98 -1.66 -46.78
C GLY A 62 14.57 -0.35 -46.22
N ASP A 63 14.62 0.72 -47.05
CA ASP A 63 15.02 2.12 -46.70
C ASP A 63 14.06 2.77 -45.65
N ASP A 64 13.19 1.95 -45.08
CA ASP A 64 12.09 2.28 -44.18
C ASP A 64 12.49 2.29 -42.69
N ARG A 65 13.76 1.99 -42.38
CA ARG A 65 14.33 2.16 -41.02
C ARG A 65 14.09 3.55 -40.46
N ARG A 66 14.12 4.58 -41.32
CA ARG A 66 13.89 5.97 -40.93
C ARG A 66 12.42 6.23 -40.60
N THR A 67 11.50 5.58 -41.30
CA THR A 67 10.05 5.64 -41.03
C THR A 67 9.71 4.89 -39.75
N PHE A 68 10.28 3.71 -39.55
CA PHE A 68 10.17 2.96 -38.30
C PHE A 68 10.65 3.78 -37.09
N ILE A 69 11.83 4.41 -37.17
CA ILE A 69 12.34 5.28 -36.09
C ILE A 69 11.43 6.51 -35.87
N LYS A 70 10.84 7.07 -36.94
CA LYS A 70 9.88 8.18 -36.82
C LYS A 70 8.59 7.74 -36.11
N VAL A 71 8.03 6.59 -36.46
CA VAL A 71 6.81 6.06 -35.84
C VAL A 71 7.07 5.69 -34.39
N MET A 72 8.14 4.93 -34.11
CA MET A 72 8.55 4.59 -32.74
C MET A 72 8.84 5.84 -31.90
N GLY A 73 9.57 6.81 -32.46
CA GLY A 73 9.87 8.09 -31.82
C GLY A 73 8.60 8.91 -31.54
N ALA A 74 7.64 8.94 -32.47
CA ALA A 74 6.34 9.57 -32.27
C ALA A 74 5.53 8.88 -31.17
N SER A 75 5.50 7.54 -31.14
CA SER A 75 4.86 6.76 -30.08
C SER A 75 5.49 7.01 -28.71
N PHE A 76 6.83 7.06 -28.62
CA PHE A 76 7.53 7.39 -27.38
C PHE A 76 7.31 8.84 -26.93
N ALA A 77 7.30 9.80 -27.86
CA ALA A 77 7.01 11.19 -27.54
C ALA A 77 5.57 11.38 -27.01
N LEU A 78 4.59 10.71 -27.64
CA LEU A 78 3.19 10.78 -27.23
C LEU A 78 2.94 10.07 -25.90
N ALA A 79 3.59 8.92 -25.66
CA ALA A 79 3.59 8.25 -24.36
C ALA A 79 4.34 9.05 -23.28
N GLY A 80 5.46 9.70 -23.63
CA GLY A 80 6.27 10.52 -22.72
C GLY A 80 5.59 11.81 -22.28
N LEU A 81 4.83 12.47 -23.17
CA LEU A 81 4.00 13.63 -22.82
C LEU A 81 2.89 13.28 -21.83
N ALA A 82 2.34 12.06 -21.89
CA ALA A 82 1.39 11.55 -20.91
C ALA A 82 2.06 11.02 -19.61
N ALA A 83 3.35 10.73 -19.65
CA ALA A 83 4.12 10.21 -18.51
C ALA A 83 4.53 11.28 -17.50
N CYS A 84 4.67 12.53 -17.93
CA CYS A 84 4.85 13.67 -17.02
C CYS A 84 3.51 14.04 -16.36
N ARG A 85 2.96 13.16 -15.53
CA ARG A 85 1.85 13.52 -14.64
C ARG A 85 2.38 14.56 -13.67
N ARG A 86 1.89 15.80 -13.80
CA ARG A 86 2.10 16.83 -12.77
C ARG A 86 1.56 16.27 -11.47
N TRP A 87 2.45 16.04 -10.51
CA TRP A 87 2.02 15.64 -9.17
C TRP A 87 1.06 16.73 -8.67
N PRO A 88 -0.14 16.38 -8.20
CA PRO A 88 -1.09 17.37 -7.73
C PRO A 88 -0.42 18.22 -6.65
N GLU A 89 -0.64 19.52 -6.70
CA GLU A 89 -0.08 20.45 -5.72
C GLU A 89 -0.58 20.07 -4.32
N SER A 90 0.34 19.57 -3.48
CA SER A 90 0.04 19.22 -2.10
C SER A 90 0.20 20.44 -1.21
N LYS A 91 -0.86 20.82 -0.50
CA LYS A 91 -0.83 21.94 0.45
C LYS A 91 -0.44 21.43 1.84
N LEU A 92 0.56 22.07 2.45
CA LEU A 92 0.93 21.83 3.84
C LEU A 92 0.22 22.83 4.74
N VAL A 93 -0.62 22.36 5.66
CA VAL A 93 -1.37 23.20 6.59
C VAL A 93 -0.80 23.02 8.00
N PRO A 94 0.02 23.97 8.51
CA PRO A 94 0.54 23.90 9.87
C PRO A 94 -0.56 24.18 10.90
N PHE A 95 -0.30 23.82 12.16
CA PHE A 95 -1.17 24.20 13.27
C PHE A 95 -1.25 25.73 13.40
N ALA A 96 -2.46 26.27 13.57
CA ALA A 96 -2.67 27.70 13.82
C ALA A 96 -1.99 28.16 15.13
N ALA A 97 -1.93 27.27 16.13
CA ALA A 97 -1.20 27.47 17.37
C ALA A 97 -0.35 26.24 17.68
N ALA A 98 0.96 26.43 17.81
CA ALA A 98 1.89 25.36 18.15
C ALA A 98 1.59 24.79 19.54
N GLN A 99 1.59 23.47 19.65
CA GLN A 99 1.38 22.77 20.93
C GLN A 99 2.75 22.53 21.58
N THR A 100 2.92 22.88 22.86
CA THR A 100 4.21 22.84 23.56
C THR A 100 4.84 21.43 23.62
N ASN A 101 4.03 20.37 23.68
CA ASN A 101 4.49 18.99 23.87
C ASN A 101 4.33 18.12 22.61
N ARG A 102 4.34 18.73 21.42
CA ARG A 102 4.25 17.98 20.15
C ARG A 102 5.20 18.55 19.11
N THR A 103 5.99 17.65 18.52
CA THR A 103 6.79 17.94 17.33
C THR A 103 6.10 17.33 16.11
N ALA A 104 5.92 18.12 15.05
CA ALA A 104 5.35 17.63 13.80
C ALA A 104 6.22 16.49 13.23
N GLY A 105 5.58 15.42 12.76
CA GLY A 105 6.30 14.24 12.26
C GLY A 105 6.67 13.20 13.33
N VAL A 106 6.57 13.55 14.63
CA VAL A 106 6.89 12.62 15.73
C VAL A 106 5.60 12.11 16.38
N PRO A 107 5.33 10.79 16.33
CA PRO A 107 4.18 10.22 17.01
C PRO A 107 4.32 10.35 18.54
N VAL A 108 3.22 10.70 19.21
CA VAL A 108 3.16 10.82 20.67
C VAL A 108 2.34 9.66 21.25
N PRO A 109 2.91 8.85 22.17
CA PRO A 109 2.17 7.82 22.87
C PRO A 109 1.32 8.40 24.01
N TYR A 110 0.08 7.95 24.14
CA TYR A 110 -0.80 8.26 25.27
C TYR A 110 -1.23 6.98 25.98
N ALA A 111 -1.17 6.96 27.31
CA ALA A 111 -1.73 5.87 28.09
C ALA A 111 -3.26 5.99 28.13
N THR A 112 -3.96 4.92 27.75
CA THR A 112 -5.42 4.85 27.72
C THR A 112 -5.88 3.42 28.02
N MET A 113 -7.18 3.16 27.91
CA MET A 113 -7.77 1.84 28.08
C MET A 113 -8.86 1.62 27.05
N VAL A 114 -9.04 0.37 26.65
CA VAL A 114 -10.11 -0.08 25.77
C VAL A 114 -10.93 -1.10 26.55
N GLU A 115 -12.25 -0.94 26.54
CA GLU A 115 -13.15 -1.97 27.06
C GLU A 115 -13.24 -3.10 26.03
N THR A 116 -13.02 -4.32 26.51
CA THR A 116 -13.14 -5.54 25.71
C THR A 116 -13.74 -6.60 26.61
N TRP A 117 -14.94 -7.04 26.27
CA TRP A 117 -15.70 -8.01 27.04
C TRP A 117 -15.94 -7.58 28.50
N GLY A 118 -16.37 -6.33 28.69
CA GLY A 118 -16.70 -5.77 30.01
C GLY A 118 -15.46 -5.49 30.87
N VAL A 119 -14.27 -5.83 30.37
CA VAL A 119 -12.99 -5.65 31.06
C VAL A 119 -12.20 -4.51 30.40
N ALA A 120 -11.75 -3.58 31.23
CA ALA A 120 -10.83 -2.54 30.84
C ALA A 120 -9.42 -3.09 30.57
N GLN A 121 -9.02 -3.12 29.30
CA GLN A 121 -7.68 -3.52 28.88
C GLN A 121 -6.79 -2.29 28.75
N PRO A 122 -5.72 -2.15 29.55
CA PRO A 122 -4.87 -0.97 29.50
C PRO A 122 -3.99 -1.00 28.25
N CYS A 123 -3.96 0.11 27.53
CA CYS A 123 -3.28 0.23 26.25
C CYS A 123 -2.57 1.58 26.09
N VAL A 124 -1.74 1.68 25.06
CA VAL A 124 -1.00 2.86 24.67
C VAL A 124 -1.39 3.20 23.24
N ALA A 125 -2.01 4.37 23.07
CA ALA A 125 -2.36 4.93 21.78
C ALA A 125 -1.16 5.67 21.19
N LYS A 126 -0.60 5.16 20.10
CA LYS A 126 0.34 5.91 19.30
C LYS A 126 -0.46 6.89 18.44
N THR A 127 -0.25 8.19 18.63
CA THR A 127 -0.99 9.23 17.92
C THR A 127 -0.09 10.06 17.03
N PHE A 128 -0.58 10.44 15.87
CA PHE A 128 0.07 11.40 14.97
C PHE A 128 -0.85 12.62 14.83
N ASP A 129 -0.38 13.82 15.15
CA ASP A 129 -1.18 15.05 15.07
C ASP A 129 -2.56 15.03 15.76
N GLY A 130 -2.74 14.12 16.73
CA GLY A 130 -3.92 14.00 17.60
C GLY A 130 -4.78 12.82 17.19
N ARG A 131 -4.41 12.15 16.10
CA ARG A 131 -5.12 11.03 15.49
C ARG A 131 -4.45 9.73 15.92
N PRO A 132 -5.13 8.87 16.70
CA PRO A 132 -4.61 7.54 17.01
C PRO A 132 -4.38 6.76 15.71
N ILE A 133 -3.22 6.13 15.56
CA ILE A 133 -2.87 5.30 14.41
C ILE A 133 -2.66 3.83 14.79
N LYS A 134 -2.44 3.56 16.08
CA LYS A 134 -2.19 2.21 16.61
C LYS A 134 -2.49 2.17 18.11
N LEU A 135 -3.02 1.05 18.60
CA LEU A 135 -3.37 0.82 20.01
C LEU A 135 -2.70 -0.47 20.53
N ASP A 136 -1.53 -0.36 21.15
CA ASP A 136 -0.82 -1.51 21.71
C ASP A 136 -1.08 -1.68 23.21
N GLY A 137 -0.89 -2.88 23.75
CA GLY A 137 -1.00 -3.12 25.18
C GLY A 137 0.01 -2.32 26.01
N ASN A 138 -0.39 -1.88 27.20
CA ASN A 138 0.49 -1.14 28.10
C ASN A 138 1.42 -2.09 28.88
N ARG A 139 2.72 -2.03 28.57
CA ARG A 139 3.77 -2.86 29.20
C ARG A 139 3.99 -2.58 30.69
N LEU A 140 3.53 -1.44 31.20
CA LEU A 140 3.61 -1.13 32.63
C LEU A 140 2.61 -1.94 33.46
N PHE A 141 1.62 -2.56 32.83
CA PHE A 141 0.62 -3.40 33.49
C PHE A 141 0.88 -4.89 33.20
N ALA A 142 0.91 -5.69 34.26
CA ALA A 142 1.11 -7.13 34.14
C ALA A 142 -0.02 -7.78 33.32
N GLY A 143 0.35 -8.63 32.35
CA GLY A 143 -0.61 -9.33 31.49
C GLY A 143 -1.15 -8.51 30.31
N ALA A 144 -0.92 -7.20 30.26
CA ALA A 144 -1.47 -6.31 29.23
C ALA A 144 -0.40 -5.69 28.31
N GLY A 145 0.85 -6.15 28.36
CA GLY A 145 1.93 -5.61 27.53
C GLY A 145 1.92 -6.05 26.06
N ALA A 146 1.07 -7.02 25.70
CA ALA A 146 0.96 -7.57 24.35
C ALA A 146 -0.06 -6.80 23.51
N SER A 147 0.15 -6.80 22.19
CA SER A 147 -0.83 -6.26 21.24
C SER A 147 -1.93 -7.30 21.02
N MET A 148 -3.18 -6.96 21.37
CA MET A 148 -4.33 -7.84 21.15
C MET A 148 -5.06 -7.45 19.85
N PRO A 149 -5.52 -8.42 19.03
CA PRO A 149 -6.23 -8.13 17.78
C PRO A 149 -7.47 -7.26 18.00
N ALA A 150 -8.26 -7.54 19.04
CA ALA A 150 -9.43 -6.74 19.39
C ALA A 150 -9.07 -5.28 19.68
N THR A 151 -8.01 -5.05 20.47
CA THR A 151 -7.53 -3.69 20.80
C THR A 151 -7.00 -2.95 19.57
N GLN A 152 -6.27 -3.62 18.68
CA GLN A 152 -5.80 -3.01 17.42
C GLN A 152 -6.96 -2.64 16.49
N ALA A 153 -7.98 -3.51 16.40
CA ALA A 153 -9.13 -3.31 15.54
C ALA A 153 -9.98 -2.08 15.93
N ARG A 154 -9.95 -1.64 17.19
CA ARG A 154 -10.65 -0.41 17.64
C ARG A 154 -10.20 0.85 16.91
N VAL A 155 -9.00 0.88 16.35
CA VAL A 155 -8.56 2.00 15.51
C VAL A 155 -9.42 2.09 14.24
N LEU A 156 -9.82 0.95 13.66
CA LEU A 156 -10.69 0.93 12.48
C LEU A 156 -12.11 1.38 12.83
N GLU A 157 -12.63 0.94 13.98
CA GLU A 157 -13.95 1.37 14.48
C GLU A 157 -14.00 2.89 14.71
N LEU A 158 -12.91 3.49 15.20
CA LEU A 158 -12.81 4.95 15.36
C LEU A 158 -12.91 5.70 14.03
N TYR A 159 -12.35 5.15 12.95
CA TYR A 159 -12.31 5.74 11.61
C TYR A 159 -13.35 5.16 10.65
N ASP A 160 -14.32 4.40 11.14
CA ASP A 160 -15.39 3.85 10.33
C ASP A 160 -16.24 4.99 9.73
N THR A 161 -16.47 4.93 8.41
CA THR A 161 -17.29 5.93 7.70
C THR A 161 -18.75 5.85 8.07
N ASP A 162 -19.22 4.67 8.46
CA ASP A 162 -20.61 4.35 8.77
C ASP A 162 -20.95 4.65 10.23
N ARG A 163 -19.94 5.05 11.02
CA ARG A 163 -20.12 5.49 12.40
C ARG A 163 -21.12 6.65 12.47
N SER A 164 -22.04 6.58 13.42
CA SER A 164 -23.03 7.63 13.65
C SER A 164 -22.38 9.00 13.88
N ARG A 165 -22.74 9.97 13.04
CA ARG A 165 -22.17 11.34 13.06
C ARG A 165 -23.08 12.35 13.75
N ALA A 166 -24.34 12.01 13.98
CA ALA A 166 -25.35 12.87 14.57
C ALA A 166 -26.33 12.06 15.40
N ALA A 167 -26.98 12.71 16.38
CA ALA A 167 -28.13 12.11 17.04
C ALA A 167 -29.25 11.87 16.02
N SER A 168 -30.06 10.84 16.22
CA SER A 168 -31.22 10.57 15.37
C SER A 168 -32.43 10.20 16.21
N ARG A 169 -33.61 10.57 15.72
CA ARG A 169 -34.90 10.26 16.33
C ARG A 169 -35.82 9.75 15.23
N ASN A 170 -36.36 8.55 15.40
CA ASN A 170 -37.20 7.90 14.38
C ASN A 170 -36.53 7.92 12.99
N GLN A 171 -35.24 7.56 12.93
CA GLN A 171 -34.41 7.54 11.70
C GLN A 171 -34.17 8.91 11.03
N SER A 172 -34.66 10.01 11.61
CA SER A 172 -34.38 11.37 11.15
C SER A 172 -33.23 11.99 11.95
N PRO A 173 -32.23 12.62 11.30
CA PRO A 173 -31.15 13.31 12.01
C PRO A 173 -31.67 14.45 12.90
N THR A 174 -31.13 14.57 14.10
CA THR A 174 -31.44 15.62 15.07
C THR A 174 -30.16 16.17 15.71
N THR A 175 -30.26 17.27 16.45
CA THR A 175 -29.12 17.84 17.15
C THR A 175 -28.94 17.24 18.55
N TYR A 176 -27.73 17.37 19.10
CA TYR A 176 -27.48 17.00 20.50
C TYR A 176 -28.28 17.88 21.48
N ALA A 177 -28.52 19.15 21.14
CA ALA A 177 -29.33 20.06 21.97
C ALA A 177 -30.78 19.58 22.09
N ASP A 178 -31.38 19.12 20.99
CA ASP A 178 -32.74 18.56 21.00
C ASP A 178 -32.80 17.29 21.86
N PHE A 179 -31.79 16.43 21.76
CA PHE A 179 -31.66 15.24 22.62
C PHE A 179 -31.60 15.63 24.11
N THR A 180 -30.79 16.61 24.49
CA THR A 180 -30.69 17.05 25.89
C THR A 180 -31.99 17.65 26.42
N THR A 181 -32.71 18.42 25.58
CA THR A 181 -34.01 18.99 25.91
C THR A 181 -35.04 17.87 26.11
N TRP A 182 -35.05 16.88 25.21
CA TRP A 182 -35.91 15.72 25.33
C TRP A 182 -35.63 14.93 26.61
N CYS A 183 -34.36 14.67 26.95
CA CYS A 183 -33.98 14.01 28.20
C CYS A 183 -34.46 14.79 29.43
N ALA A 184 -34.38 16.12 29.42
CA ALA A 184 -34.86 16.96 30.53
C ALA A 184 -36.38 16.81 30.73
N THR A 185 -37.16 16.79 29.64
CA THR A 185 -38.61 16.56 29.68
C THR A 185 -38.96 15.15 30.16
N GLN A 186 -38.26 14.10 29.72
CA GLN A 186 -38.54 12.75 30.19
C GLN A 186 -38.19 12.57 31.68
N ARG A 187 -37.12 13.24 32.14
CA ARG A 187 -36.70 13.20 33.54
C ARG A 187 -37.81 13.67 34.50
N THR A 188 -38.54 14.74 34.17
CA THR A 188 -39.62 15.24 35.03
C THR A 188 -40.78 14.24 35.12
N THR A 189 -41.14 13.60 34.00
CA THR A 189 -42.15 12.54 33.96
C THR A 189 -41.74 11.35 34.82
N TRP A 190 -40.52 10.84 34.65
CA TRP A 190 -40.04 9.71 35.46
C TRP A 190 -39.89 10.07 36.93
N GLN A 191 -39.54 11.32 37.25
CA GLN A 191 -39.45 11.78 38.64
C GLN A 191 -40.82 11.80 39.33
N ALA A 192 -41.89 12.15 38.61
CA ALA A 192 -43.25 12.15 39.15
C ALA A 192 -43.73 10.74 39.55
N ASP A 193 -43.39 9.72 38.75
CA ASP A 193 -43.82 8.34 38.96
C ASP A 193 -42.79 7.46 39.70
N GLY A 194 -41.69 8.06 40.18
CA GLY A 194 -40.61 7.35 40.87
C GLY A 194 -39.83 6.38 39.96
N GLY A 195 -39.78 6.63 38.66
CA GLY A 195 -39.02 5.86 37.67
C GLY A 195 -39.72 4.61 37.17
N LYS A 196 -41.01 4.43 37.45
CA LYS A 196 -41.80 3.30 36.94
C LYS A 196 -41.75 3.25 35.40
N GLY A 197 -41.27 2.14 34.87
CA GLY A 197 -41.16 1.90 33.41
C GLY A 197 -39.83 2.33 32.77
N LEU A 198 -38.92 2.97 33.52
CA LEU A 198 -37.56 3.22 33.03
C LEU A 198 -36.69 1.98 33.27
N ALA A 199 -36.12 1.43 32.21
CA ALA A 199 -35.10 0.40 32.27
C ALA A 199 -33.89 0.83 31.45
N ILE A 200 -32.69 0.61 31.99
CA ILE A 200 -31.43 0.84 31.29
C ILE A 200 -30.83 -0.53 30.99
N LEU A 201 -30.67 -0.84 29.71
CA LEU A 201 -29.94 -2.02 29.28
C LEU A 201 -28.49 -1.62 29.07
N CYS A 202 -27.62 -2.06 29.99
CA CYS A 202 -26.18 -2.01 29.82
C CYS A 202 -25.70 -3.41 29.47
N ASP A 203 -24.82 -3.51 28.48
CA ASP A 203 -24.09 -4.76 28.26
C ASP A 203 -23.06 -4.96 29.39
N LEU A 204 -22.88 -6.20 29.81
CA LEU A 204 -21.88 -6.61 30.79
C LEU A 204 -20.87 -7.62 30.19
N SER A 205 -21.00 -7.89 28.89
CA SER A 205 -20.24 -8.92 28.18
C SER A 205 -18.86 -8.48 27.81
#